data_AF-A0A4Y2PJC4-F1
#
_entry.id   AF-A0A4Y2PJC4-F1
#
_cell.length_a   1.000
_cell.length_b   1.000
_cell.length_c   1.000
_cell.angle_alpha   90.00
_cell.angle_beta   90.00
_cell.angle_gamma   90.00
#
_symmetry.space_group_name_H-M   'P 1'
#
loop_
_entity.id
_entity.type
_entity.pdbx_description
1 polymer ?
#
loop_
_entity_poly.entity_id
_entity_poly.type
_entity_poly.pdbx_seq_one_letter_code
_entity_poly.pdbx_strand_id
1 'polypeptide(L)'
;MNSLRTSQYNLRRREQRARESLDERFQRRSARNAADRLRRARARSDQQMANRVNSQAETNVSEHDCGMMTEICNYCQALYWRNELNSSNKYTKCCHDGKVRLPNLAETPDLLKELLTNNSLEARNYQKHIREYNAALAFASMGA
;
A
#
# COMPACT_ATOMS: atom_id res chain seq x y z
N MET A 1 16.09 18.22 -30.80
CA MET A 1 15.06 19.22 -31.17
C MET A 1 14.46 20.01 -29.98
N ASN A 2 14.44 19.50 -28.74
CA ASN A 2 13.83 20.21 -27.59
C ASN A 2 14.60 21.45 -27.07
N SER A 3 15.94 21.48 -27.19
CA SER A 3 16.76 22.58 -26.65
C SER A 3 16.54 23.92 -27.37
N LEU A 4 16.46 23.90 -28.71
CA LEU A 4 16.22 25.08 -29.54
C LEU A 4 14.85 25.71 -29.27
N ARG A 5 13.82 24.89 -29.07
CA ARG A 5 12.44 25.34 -28.77
C ARG A 5 12.35 26.02 -27.42
N THR A 6 13.03 25.49 -26.41
CA THR A 6 13.13 26.10 -25.06
C THR A 6 13.93 27.40 -25.08
N SER A 7 15.00 27.46 -25.89
CA SER A 7 15.80 28.68 -26.07
C SER A 7 14.98 29.81 -26.70
N GLN A 8 14.24 29.53 -27.78
CA GLN A 8 13.35 30.50 -28.44
C GLN A 8 12.23 30.98 -27.50
N TYR A 9 11.62 30.08 -26.72
CA TYR A 9 10.63 30.42 -25.70
C TYR A 9 11.20 31.36 -24.63
N ASN A 10 12.40 31.07 -24.14
CA ASN A 10 13.07 31.90 -23.15
C ASN A 10 13.45 33.29 -23.69
N LEU A 11 13.85 33.38 -24.96
CA LEU A 11 14.18 34.65 -25.62
C LEU A 11 12.96 35.55 -25.75
N ARG A 12 11.84 35.03 -26.29
CA ARG A 12 10.57 35.77 -26.39
C ARG A 12 10.08 36.27 -25.02
N ARG A 13 10.22 35.45 -23.98
CA ARG A 13 9.86 35.84 -22.61
C ARG A 13 10.77 36.95 -22.04
N ARG A 14 12.04 37.03 -22.45
CA ARG A 14 12.95 38.12 -22.06
C ARG A 14 12.59 39.42 -22.78
N GLU A 15 12.30 39.36 -24.07
CA GLU A 15 11.87 40.53 -24.86
C GLU A 15 10.56 41.11 -24.34
N GLN A 16 9.58 40.26 -24.03
CA GLN A 16 8.31 40.68 -23.44
C GLN A 16 8.51 41.37 -22.09
N ARG A 17 9.44 40.86 -21.25
CA ARG A 17 9.81 41.49 -19.96
C ARG A 17 10.52 42.83 -20.11
N ALA A 18 11.25 43.04 -21.20
CA ALA A 18 11.92 44.31 -21.47
C ALA A 18 10.92 45.41 -21.87
N ARG A 19 9.72 45.02 -22.32
CA ARG A 19 8.63 45.92 -22.73
C ARG A 19 7.52 46.06 -21.67
N GLU A 20 7.64 45.37 -20.54
CA GLU A 20 6.67 45.44 -19.43
C GLU A 20 6.61 46.86 -18.84
N SER A 21 5.41 47.37 -18.62
CA SER A 21 5.19 48.58 -17.82
C SER A 21 5.54 48.34 -16.35
N LEU A 22 5.68 49.41 -15.57
CA LEU A 22 5.95 49.31 -14.13
C LEU A 22 4.84 48.56 -13.39
N ASP A 23 3.57 48.75 -13.78
CA ASP A 23 2.43 48.08 -13.18
C ASP A 23 2.42 46.58 -13.51
N GLU A 24 2.64 46.21 -14.77
CA GLU A 24 2.78 44.80 -15.19
C GLU A 24 3.92 44.08 -14.46
N ARG A 25 5.05 44.79 -14.26
CA ARG A 25 6.19 44.27 -13.49
C ARG A 25 5.85 44.07 -12.01
N PHE A 26 5.07 44.97 -11.42
CA PHE A 26 4.57 44.86 -10.05
C PHE A 26 3.59 43.69 -9.90
N GLN A 27 2.61 43.58 -10.79
CA GLN A 27 1.64 42.47 -10.83
C GLN A 27 2.34 41.11 -10.98
N ARG A 28 3.31 40.99 -11.90
CA ARG A 28 4.09 39.75 -12.08
C ARG A 28 4.90 39.38 -10.84
N ARG A 29 5.48 40.37 -10.15
CA ARG A 29 6.19 40.14 -8.88
C ARG A 29 5.22 39.68 -7.79
N SER A 30 4.05 40.30 -7.70
CA SER A 30 2.98 39.93 -6.76
C SER A 30 2.52 38.48 -6.99
N ALA A 31 2.21 38.12 -8.24
CA ALA A 31 1.81 36.76 -8.62
C ALA A 31 2.89 35.72 -8.29
N ARG A 32 4.17 36.04 -8.54
CA ARG A 32 5.30 35.17 -8.17
C ARG A 32 5.41 34.97 -6.67
N ASN A 33 5.25 36.04 -5.89
CA ASN A 33 5.29 35.98 -4.43
C ASN A 33 4.10 35.18 -3.87
N ALA A 34 2.91 35.32 -4.45
CA ALA A 34 1.74 34.52 -4.09
C ALA A 34 1.95 33.03 -4.40
N ALA A 35 2.49 32.69 -5.57
CA ALA A 35 2.82 31.32 -5.94
C ALA A 35 3.90 30.70 -5.03
N ASP A 36 4.91 31.49 -4.62
CA ASP A 36 5.94 31.03 -3.67
C ASP A 36 5.35 30.78 -2.27
N ARG A 37 4.45 31.66 -1.80
CA ARG A 37 3.72 31.46 -0.53
C ARG A 37 2.90 30.16 -0.55
N LEU A 38 2.16 29.90 -1.64
CA LEU A 38 1.39 28.65 -1.79
C LEU A 38 2.29 27.41 -1.81
N ARG A 39 3.43 27.47 -2.51
CA ARG A 39 4.41 26.37 -2.54
C ARG A 39 4.98 26.08 -1.16
N ARG A 40 5.36 27.11 -0.41
CA ARG A 40 5.85 26.96 0.97
C ARG A 40 4.77 26.43 1.91
N ALA A 41 3.52 26.86 1.74
CA ALA A 41 2.40 26.35 2.53
C ALA A 41 2.16 24.85 2.29
N ARG A 42 2.19 24.41 1.02
CA ARG A 42 2.11 22.97 0.66
C ARG A 42 3.27 22.19 1.26
N ALA A 43 4.51 22.65 1.09
CA ALA A 43 5.68 21.96 1.65
C ALA A 43 5.61 21.83 3.18
N ARG A 44 5.08 22.83 3.90
CA ARG A 44 4.82 22.72 5.34
C ARG A 44 3.74 21.69 5.67
N SER A 45 2.67 21.65 4.89
CA SER A 45 1.60 20.64 5.05
C SER A 45 2.12 19.23 4.80
N ASP A 46 2.91 19.04 3.74
CA ASP A 46 3.52 17.75 3.40
C ASP A 46 4.49 17.30 4.51
N GLN A 47 5.32 18.22 5.02
CA GLN A 47 6.21 17.94 6.15
C GLN A 47 5.42 17.62 7.42
N GLN A 48 4.31 18.31 7.69
CA GLN A 48 3.46 18.04 8.85
C GLN A 48 2.79 16.66 8.73
N MET A 49 2.38 16.25 7.53
CA MET A 49 1.84 14.92 7.28
C MET A 49 2.92 13.84 7.46
N ALA A 50 4.12 14.06 6.92
CA ALA A 50 5.25 13.16 7.13
C ALA A 50 5.61 13.03 8.62
N ASN A 51 5.64 14.14 9.36
CA ASN A 51 5.87 14.13 10.80
C ASN A 51 4.72 13.44 11.56
N ARG A 52 3.47 13.55 11.12
CA ARG A 52 2.34 12.81 11.72
C ARG A 52 2.49 11.31 11.55
N VAL A 53 2.80 10.86 10.33
CA VAL A 53 3.08 9.44 10.03
C VAL A 53 4.27 8.95 10.85
N ASN A 54 5.30 9.76 11.05
CA ASN A 54 6.47 9.41 11.85
C ASN A 54 6.22 9.51 13.38
N SER A 55 5.25 10.32 13.81
CA SER A 55 4.82 10.46 15.22
C SER A 55 3.79 9.41 15.64
N GLN A 56 3.18 8.70 14.68
CA GLN A 56 2.77 7.31 14.88
C GLN A 56 4.05 6.45 14.94
N ALA A 57 4.99 6.86 15.80
CA ALA A 57 5.96 5.97 16.37
C ALA A 57 5.16 4.78 16.85
N GLU A 58 5.53 3.60 16.36
CA GLU A 58 5.00 2.30 16.74
C GLU A 58 4.62 2.37 18.21
N THR A 59 3.34 2.63 18.49
CA THR A 59 2.83 2.44 19.84
C THR A 59 3.16 0.99 20.07
N ASN A 60 4.00 0.68 21.05
CA ASN A 60 4.30 -0.70 21.44
C ASN A 60 2.96 -1.31 21.86
N VAL A 61 2.20 -1.79 20.88
CA VAL A 61 0.97 -2.53 21.08
C VAL A 61 1.48 -3.84 21.64
N SER A 62 1.10 -4.12 22.89
CA SER A 62 1.39 -5.42 23.48
C SER A 62 0.91 -6.50 22.53
N GLU A 63 1.75 -7.49 22.28
CA GLU A 63 1.36 -8.67 21.53
C GLU A 63 0.11 -9.27 22.18
N HIS A 64 -0.90 -9.56 21.36
CA HIS A 64 -2.10 -10.25 21.82
C HIS A 64 -1.96 -11.73 21.49
N ASP A 65 -1.59 -12.51 22.50
CA ASP A 65 -1.50 -13.97 22.39
C ASP A 65 -2.88 -14.61 22.64
N CYS A 66 -3.43 -15.24 21.61
CA CYS A 66 -4.69 -16.00 21.68
C CYS A 66 -4.47 -17.47 22.10
N GLY A 67 -3.23 -17.90 22.31
CA GLY A 67 -2.84 -19.28 22.54
C GLY A 67 -2.92 -20.16 21.29
N MET A 68 -2.85 -21.48 21.49
CA MET A 68 -2.94 -22.44 20.39
C MET A 68 -4.38 -22.56 19.85
N MET A 69 -4.49 -22.73 18.53
CA MET A 69 -5.75 -22.92 17.83
C MET A 69 -6.13 -24.41 17.83
N THR A 70 -6.64 -24.91 18.97
CA THR A 70 -6.90 -26.35 19.20
C THR A 70 -8.37 -26.74 19.13
N GLU A 71 -9.29 -25.78 19.16
CA GLU A 71 -10.71 -26.07 19.23
C GLU A 71 -11.23 -26.42 17.84
N ILE A 72 -12.04 -27.48 17.71
CA ILE A 72 -12.45 -27.99 16.41
C ILE A 72 -13.96 -27.74 16.22
N CYS A 73 -14.34 -27.18 15.07
CA CYS A 73 -15.74 -27.07 14.69
C CYS A 73 -16.33 -28.46 14.39
N ASN A 74 -17.43 -28.79 15.06
CA ASN A 74 -18.11 -30.08 14.91
C ASN A 74 -18.67 -30.36 13.49
N TYR A 75 -18.81 -29.34 12.64
CA TYR A 75 -19.41 -29.50 11.31
C TYR A 75 -18.39 -29.55 10.18
N CYS A 76 -17.44 -28.59 10.16
CA CYS A 76 -16.48 -28.46 9.06
C CYS A 76 -15.03 -28.73 9.47
N GLN A 77 -14.77 -29.13 10.71
CA GLN A 77 -13.43 -29.44 11.24
C GLN A 77 -12.45 -28.25 11.21
N ALA A 78 -12.94 -27.02 10.98
CA ALA A 78 -12.13 -25.82 11.09
C ALA A 78 -11.62 -25.65 12.53
N LEU A 79 -10.36 -25.21 12.66
CA LEU A 79 -9.73 -24.92 13.93
C LEU A 79 -10.12 -23.51 14.44
N TYR A 80 -10.20 -23.37 15.75
CA TYR A 80 -10.61 -22.17 16.48
C TYR A 80 -9.71 -21.90 17.67
N TRP A 81 -9.59 -20.63 18.04
CA TRP A 81 -9.13 -20.26 19.37
C TRP A 81 -10.29 -20.32 20.36
N ARG A 82 -10.00 -20.69 21.61
CA ARG A 82 -11.01 -20.76 22.68
C ARG A 82 -11.75 -19.43 22.89
N ASN A 83 -11.08 -18.30 22.69
CA ASN A 83 -11.66 -16.96 22.86
C ASN A 83 -12.61 -16.54 21.72
N GLU A 84 -12.73 -17.34 20.65
CA GLU A 84 -13.67 -17.08 19.56
C GLU A 84 -15.06 -17.68 19.78
N LEU A 85 -15.24 -18.35 20.91
CA LEU A 85 -16.52 -18.91 21.32
C LEU A 85 -17.53 -17.77 21.54
N ASN A 86 -18.69 -17.85 20.91
CA ASN A 86 -19.73 -16.83 21.09
C ASN A 86 -20.46 -16.98 22.44
N SER A 87 -21.32 -16.03 22.78
CA SER A 87 -22.14 -16.06 24.02
C SER A 87 -23.06 -17.28 24.13
N SER A 88 -23.30 -17.99 23.03
CA SER A 88 -24.08 -19.24 22.99
C SER A 88 -23.21 -20.50 23.05
N ASN A 89 -21.93 -20.37 23.38
CA ASN A 89 -20.94 -21.44 23.40
C ASN A 89 -20.78 -22.18 22.06
N LYS A 90 -20.85 -21.45 20.93
CA LYS A 90 -20.78 -22.00 19.58
C LYS A 90 -19.75 -21.29 18.70
N TYR A 91 -19.12 -22.06 17.82
CA TYR A 91 -18.24 -21.56 16.76
C TYR A 91 -19.04 -21.36 15.46
N THR A 92 -19.19 -20.10 15.04
CA THR A 92 -20.09 -19.75 13.91
C THR A 92 -19.40 -19.07 12.73
N LYS A 93 -18.14 -18.67 12.86
CA LYS A 93 -17.40 -17.94 11.81
C LYS A 93 -17.02 -18.78 10.58
N CYS A 94 -16.98 -20.11 10.69
CA CYS A 94 -16.48 -21.00 9.65
C CYS A 94 -17.60 -21.47 8.70
N CYS A 95 -18.60 -22.16 9.24
CA CYS A 95 -19.71 -22.77 8.51
C CYS A 95 -21.07 -22.27 8.98
N HIS A 96 -21.10 -21.25 9.84
CA HIS A 96 -22.32 -20.69 10.41
C HIS A 96 -23.19 -21.75 11.12
N ASP A 97 -22.60 -22.49 12.06
CA ASP A 97 -23.27 -23.58 12.81
C ASP A 97 -23.81 -24.68 11.87
N GLY A 98 -23.02 -25.06 10.86
CA GLY A 98 -23.36 -26.12 9.89
C GLY A 98 -24.31 -25.70 8.77
N LYS A 99 -24.75 -24.45 8.73
CA LYS A 99 -25.65 -23.94 7.66
C LYS A 99 -24.96 -23.82 6.30
N VAL A 100 -23.65 -23.60 6.27
CA VAL A 100 -22.85 -23.49 5.05
C VAL A 100 -22.00 -24.75 4.90
N ARG A 101 -22.18 -25.47 3.78
CA ARG A 101 -21.27 -26.54 3.37
C ARG A 101 -20.14 -25.94 2.56
N LEU A 102 -18.95 -25.89 3.15
CA LEU A 102 -17.75 -25.45 2.44
C LEU A 102 -17.27 -26.56 1.50
N PRO A 103 -16.89 -26.23 0.25
CA PRO A 103 -16.23 -27.20 -0.62
C PRO A 103 -14.86 -27.57 -0.03
N ASN A 104 -14.38 -28.76 -0.37
CA ASN A 104 -13.01 -29.15 -0.02
C ASN A 104 -12.02 -28.22 -0.71
N LEU A 105 -10.93 -27.91 -0.01
CA LEU A 105 -9.83 -27.15 -0.60
C LEU A 105 -9.26 -27.94 -1.77
N ALA A 106 -9.05 -27.26 -2.90
CA ALA A 106 -8.30 -27.84 -4.00
C ALA A 106 -6.88 -28.15 -3.54
N GLU A 107 -6.33 -29.26 -4.01
CA GLU A 107 -4.93 -29.58 -3.72
C GLU A 107 -4.03 -28.51 -4.31
N THR A 108 -3.01 -28.12 -3.54
CA THR A 108 -1.99 -27.19 -3.98
C THR A 108 -1.28 -27.79 -5.20
N PRO A 109 -1.13 -27.03 -6.32
CA PRO A 109 -0.40 -27.49 -7.49
C PRO A 109 0.99 -28.05 -7.14
N ASP A 110 1.39 -29.16 -7.76
CA ASP A 110 2.62 -29.90 -7.42
C ASP A 110 3.87 -29.01 -7.46
N LEU A 111 3.99 -28.15 -8.47
CA LEU A 111 5.09 -27.20 -8.58
C LEU A 111 5.21 -26.31 -7.33
N LEU A 112 4.09 -25.77 -6.84
CA LEU A 112 4.11 -24.92 -5.65
C LEU A 112 4.46 -25.72 -4.40
N LYS A 113 3.97 -26.96 -4.31
CA LYS A 113 4.32 -27.86 -3.21
C LYS A 113 5.83 -28.13 -3.20
N GLU A 114 6.41 -28.49 -4.33
CA GLU A 114 7.85 -28.70 -4.48
C GLU A 114 8.66 -27.46 -4.11
N LEU A 115 8.28 -26.29 -4.63
CA LEU A 115 8.99 -25.04 -4.33
C LEU A 115 8.90 -24.64 -2.85
N LEU A 116 7.79 -24.97 -2.17
CA LEU A 116 7.58 -24.60 -0.76
C LEU A 116 8.16 -25.60 0.25
N THR A 117 8.28 -26.89 -0.11
CA THR A 117 8.69 -27.93 0.85
C THR A 117 10.03 -28.59 0.55
N ASN A 118 10.51 -28.55 -0.70
CA ASN A 118 11.76 -29.19 -1.09
C ASN A 118 12.99 -28.34 -0.69
N ASN A 119 14.17 -28.96 -0.71
CA ASN A 119 15.47 -28.36 -0.42
C ASN A 119 16.36 -28.20 -1.66
N SER A 120 15.79 -28.29 -2.87
CA SER A 120 16.53 -28.00 -4.10
C SER A 120 17.00 -26.53 -4.14
N LEU A 121 17.95 -26.23 -5.03
CA LEU A 121 18.47 -24.86 -5.19
C LEU A 121 17.34 -23.89 -5.56
N GLU A 122 16.45 -24.34 -6.43
CA GLU A 122 15.29 -23.60 -6.93
C GLU A 122 14.27 -23.36 -5.82
N ALA A 123 13.94 -24.38 -5.02
CA ALA A 123 13.00 -24.27 -3.92
C ALA A 123 13.51 -23.30 -2.84
N ARG A 124 14.80 -23.38 -2.48
CA ARG A 124 15.42 -22.44 -1.53
C ARG A 124 15.46 -21.01 -2.05
N ASN A 125 15.74 -20.83 -3.34
CA ASN A 125 15.68 -19.51 -3.97
C ASN A 125 14.25 -18.95 -3.91
N TYR A 126 13.25 -19.76 -4.29
CA TYR A 126 11.85 -19.38 -4.25
C TYR A 126 11.39 -19.02 -2.82
N GLN A 127 11.63 -19.86 -1.83
CA GLN A 127 11.25 -19.61 -0.43
C GLN A 127 11.86 -18.31 0.11
N LYS A 128 13.12 -18.04 -0.22
CA LYS A 128 13.81 -16.82 0.19
C LYS A 128 13.21 -15.56 -0.46
N HIS A 129 12.79 -15.65 -1.71
CA HIS A 129 12.35 -14.51 -2.52
C HIS A 129 10.84 -14.50 -2.81
N ILE A 130 10.03 -15.30 -2.11
CA ILE A 130 8.60 -15.51 -2.40
C ILE A 130 7.80 -14.20 -2.43
N ARG A 131 8.17 -13.21 -1.62
CA ARG A 131 7.53 -11.88 -1.61
C ARG A 131 7.79 -11.12 -2.90
N GLU A 132 8.99 -11.23 -3.47
CA GLU A 132 9.35 -10.59 -4.74
C GLU A 132 8.60 -11.23 -5.90
N TYR A 133 8.54 -12.56 -5.93
CA TYR A 133 7.74 -13.31 -6.91
C TYR A 133 6.25 -12.92 -6.84
N ASN A 134 5.67 -12.92 -5.62
CA ASN A 134 4.27 -12.52 -5.42
C ASN A 134 4.03 -11.06 -5.82
N ALA A 135 4.96 -10.14 -5.53
CA ALA A 135 4.83 -8.74 -5.92
C ALA A 135 4.92 -8.54 -7.44
N ALA A 136 5.81 -9.28 -8.12
CA ALA A 136 5.95 -9.22 -9.57
C ALA A 136 4.74 -9.82 -10.30
N LEU A 137 4.10 -10.84 -9.71
CA LEU A 137 2.92 -11.52 -10.26
C LEU A 137 1.59 -10.95 -9.77
N ALA A 138 1.61 -10.05 -8.78
CA ALA A 138 0.48 -9.24 -8.38
C ALA A 138 0.18 -8.20 -9.47
N PHE A 139 -0.25 -8.66 -10.64
CA PHE A 139 -0.91 -7.79 -11.61
C PHE A 139 -2.07 -7.14 -10.89
N ALA A 140 -1.97 -5.82 -10.69
CA ALA A 140 -3.06 -5.02 -10.20
C ALA A 140 -4.26 -5.28 -11.11
N SER A 141 -5.29 -5.91 -10.55
CA SER A 141 -6.64 -5.81 -11.06
C SER A 141 -6.99 -4.32 -11.07
N MET A 142 -6.73 -3.64 -12.19
CA MET A 142 -7.37 -2.36 -12.46
C MET A 142 -8.84 -2.71 -12.68
N GLY A 143 -9.64 -2.49 -11.62
CA GLY A 143 -11.05 -2.89 -11.58
C GLY A 143 -11.84 -2.36 -12.78
N ALA A 144 -12.77 -3.19 -13.25
CA ALA A 144 -13.88 -2.79 -14.12
C ALA A 144 -14.96 -2.05 -13.33
#